data_AF-A0A7K1A2P0-F1
#
_entry.id   AF-A0A7K1A2P0-F1
#
_cell.length_a   1.000
_cell.length_b   1.000
_cell.length_c   1.000
_cell.angle_alpha   90.00
_cell.angle_beta   90.00
_cell.angle_gamma   90.00
#
_symmetry.space_group_name_H-M   'P 1'
#
loop_
_entity.id
_entity.type
_entity.pdbx_description
1 polymer ?
#
loop_
_entity_poly.entity_id
_entity_poly.type
_entity_poly.pdbx_seq_one_letter_code
_entity_poly.pdbx_strand_id
1 'polypeptide(L)'
;MTASSTDQIIAGYEALQGAGGAAVVERDVVSVSGPDAARYLQGQLSQDVVAMVGDSAWSFLLAPTGKVDAWLRVHRIDSENYILETDPGYGDVLVTRLKRFLLRTKATITDPQNCVLLQHRWDSSLVRLGGDDVEGVLVGAPVGLGVAGRDELLL
;
A
#
# COMPACT_ATOMS: atom_id res chain seq x y z
N MET A 1 14.84 34.53 -8.43
CA MET A 1 15.40 33.40 -9.21
C MET A 1 14.82 32.13 -8.64
N THR A 2 13.80 31.57 -9.28
CA THR A 2 13.29 30.23 -8.93
C THR A 2 14.31 29.20 -9.36
N ALA A 3 14.70 28.31 -8.43
CA ALA A 3 15.62 27.22 -8.70
C ALA A 3 15.15 26.39 -9.91
N SER A 4 16.10 25.92 -10.72
CA SER A 4 15.83 25.04 -11.85
C SER A 4 15.15 23.75 -11.35
N SER A 5 14.33 23.09 -12.19
CA SER A 5 13.72 21.79 -11.86
C SER A 5 14.77 20.75 -11.46
N THR A 6 15.98 20.82 -12.02
CA THR A 6 17.10 19.93 -11.65
C THR A 6 17.64 20.23 -10.26
N ASP A 7 17.78 21.51 -9.90
CA ASP A 7 18.28 21.93 -8.59
C ASP A 7 17.30 21.50 -7.48
N GLN A 8 15.99 21.53 -7.77
CA GLN A 8 14.96 21.04 -6.85
C GLN A 8 15.03 19.52 -6.66
N ILE A 9 15.29 18.76 -7.72
CA ILE A 9 15.46 17.30 -7.64
C ILE A 9 16.71 16.95 -6.83
N ILE A 10 17.83 17.64 -7.08
CA ILE A 10 19.09 17.42 -6.35
C ILE A 10 18.90 17.72 -4.86
N ALA A 11 18.32 18.87 -4.51
CA ALA A 11 18.05 19.23 -3.12
C ALA A 11 17.11 18.24 -2.42
N GLY A 12 16.07 17.75 -3.12
CA GLY A 12 15.17 16.73 -2.58
C GLY A 12 15.87 15.39 -2.34
N TYR A 13 16.75 14.96 -3.26
CA TYR A 13 17.53 13.75 -3.12
C TYR A 13 18.52 13.83 -1.94
N GLU A 14 19.24 14.95 -1.79
CA GLU A 14 20.16 15.17 -0.68
C GLU A 14 19.44 15.18 0.67
N ALA A 15 18.24 15.75 0.75
CA ALA A 15 17.43 15.72 1.97
C ALA A 15 17.03 14.30 2.38
N LEU A 16 16.65 13.45 1.43
CA LEU A 16 16.32 12.04 1.66
C LEU A 16 17.52 11.22 2.16
N GLN A 17 18.75 11.61 1.82
CA GLN A 17 19.97 10.93 2.28
C GLN A 17 20.38 11.29 3.72
N GLY A 18 19.86 12.39 4.29
CA GLY A 18 20.32 12.92 5.58
C GLY A 18 19.23 13.07 6.64
N ALA A 19 18.30 14.01 6.44
CA ALA A 19 17.33 14.40 7.45
C ALA A 19 15.99 13.62 7.34
N GLY A 20 15.71 13.06 6.16
CA GLY A 20 14.42 12.49 5.83
C GLY A 20 13.54 13.43 5.00
N GLY A 21 12.35 12.96 4.65
CA GLY A 21 11.40 13.67 3.82
C GLY A 21 10.00 13.08 3.91
N ALA A 22 9.03 13.87 3.44
CA ALA A 22 7.66 13.42 3.25
C ALA A 22 7.26 13.56 1.79
N ALA A 23 6.52 12.58 1.28
CA ALA A 23 5.96 12.62 -0.06
C ALA A 23 4.46 12.29 -0.01
N VAL A 24 3.69 12.99 -0.84
CA VAL A 24 2.27 12.76 -1.03
C VAL A 24 2.11 12.08 -2.38
N VAL A 25 1.55 10.87 -2.40
CA VAL A 25 1.46 10.03 -3.60
C VAL A 25 0.01 9.61 -3.82
N GLU A 26 -0.49 9.77 -5.03
CA GLU A 26 -1.81 9.26 -5.40
C GLU A 26 -1.79 7.74 -5.56
N ARG A 27 -2.87 7.09 -5.12
CA ARG A 27 -3.03 5.64 -5.14
C ARG A 27 -4.48 5.27 -5.43
N ASP A 28 -4.66 4.10 -6.03
CA ASP A 28 -5.97 3.45 -6.09
C ASP A 28 -6.06 2.40 -4.99
N VAL A 29 -7.20 2.34 -4.32
CA VAL A 29 -7.49 1.33 -3.30
C VAL A 29 -8.76 0.54 -3.60
N VAL A 30 -8.75 -0.71 -3.19
CA VAL A 30 -9.87 -1.63 -3.29
C VAL A 30 -10.02 -2.36 -1.96
N SER A 31 -11.20 -2.31 -1.36
CA SER A 31 -11.48 -3.08 -0.16
C SER A 31 -12.03 -4.46 -0.53
N VAL A 32 -11.53 -5.49 0.17
CA VAL A 32 -12.02 -6.86 0.07
C VAL A 32 -12.44 -7.32 1.46
N SER A 33 -13.73 -7.61 1.64
CA SER A 33 -14.30 -7.94 2.94
C SER A 33 -15.19 -9.18 2.94
N GLY A 34 -15.22 -9.91 4.06
CA GLY A 34 -16.13 -11.02 4.31
C GLY A 34 -15.44 -12.28 4.80
N PRO A 35 -16.22 -13.29 5.23
CA PRO A 35 -15.68 -14.47 5.92
C PRO A 35 -14.80 -15.37 5.05
N ASP A 36 -14.90 -15.27 3.72
CA ASP A 36 -14.02 -15.99 2.79
C ASP A 36 -12.86 -15.12 2.26
N ALA A 37 -12.75 -13.84 2.65
CA ALA A 37 -11.80 -12.89 2.05
C ALA A 37 -10.35 -13.38 2.15
N ALA A 38 -9.92 -13.83 3.33
CA ALA A 38 -8.57 -14.34 3.54
C ALA A 38 -8.26 -15.55 2.63
N ARG A 39 -9.14 -16.56 2.60
CA ARG A 39 -8.98 -17.77 1.77
C ARG A 39 -8.98 -17.42 0.28
N TYR A 40 -9.84 -16.50 -0.12
CA TYR A 40 -9.94 -16.03 -1.48
C TYR A 40 -8.66 -15.31 -1.93
N LEU A 41 -8.21 -14.31 -1.16
CA LEU A 41 -7.01 -13.52 -1.45
C LEU A 41 -5.74 -14.37 -1.42
N GLN A 42 -5.63 -15.35 -0.53
CA GLN A 42 -4.53 -16.32 -0.52
C GLN A 42 -4.39 -17.07 -1.85
N GLY A 43 -5.50 -17.30 -2.56
CA GLY A 43 -5.50 -17.92 -3.88
C GLY A 43 -5.32 -16.95 -5.05
N GLN A 44 -5.40 -15.64 -4.81
CA GLN A 44 -5.23 -14.60 -5.85
C GLN A 44 -3.84 -13.97 -5.83
N LEU A 45 -3.26 -13.84 -4.64
CA LEU A 45 -2.05 -13.06 -4.39
C LEU A 45 -0.84 -13.97 -4.20
N SER A 46 0.33 -13.50 -4.60
CA SER A 46 1.58 -14.23 -4.37
C SER A 46 2.05 -14.19 -2.90
N GLN A 47 1.40 -13.37 -2.07
CA GLN A 47 1.78 -13.17 -0.67
C GLN A 47 0.95 -14.04 0.27
N ASP A 48 1.56 -14.48 1.36
CA ASP A 48 0.87 -15.21 2.43
C ASP A 48 0.04 -14.27 3.32
N VAL A 49 -1.15 -13.92 2.86
CA VAL A 49 -2.05 -12.97 3.53
C VAL A 49 -2.72 -13.54 4.78
N VAL A 50 -2.72 -14.87 4.93
CA VAL A 50 -3.24 -15.54 6.13
C VAL A 50 -2.22 -15.49 7.27
N ALA A 51 -0.92 -15.51 6.95
CA ALA A 51 0.14 -15.39 7.94
C ALA A 51 0.44 -13.94 8.38
N MET A 52 0.01 -12.93 7.61
CA MET A 52 0.16 -11.52 7.98
C MET A 52 -0.59 -11.20 9.27
N VAL A 53 -0.03 -10.41 10.20
CA VAL A 53 -0.71 -10.01 11.44
C VAL A 53 -0.66 -8.50 11.59
N GLY A 54 -1.78 -7.82 11.31
CA GLY A 54 -1.91 -6.36 11.48
C GLY A 54 -0.89 -5.53 10.69
N ASP A 55 -0.38 -6.09 9.60
CA ASP A 55 0.70 -5.51 8.79
C ASP A 55 0.26 -5.39 7.33
N SER A 56 1.13 -4.78 6.54
CA SER A 56 1.02 -4.69 5.10
C SER A 56 2.20 -5.38 4.42
N ALA A 57 1.99 -5.86 3.20
CA ALA A 57 3.06 -6.46 2.43
C ALA A 57 2.86 -6.25 0.94
N TRP A 58 3.97 -6.22 0.21
CA TRP A 58 3.94 -6.25 -1.25
C TRP A 58 3.46 -7.60 -1.74
N SER A 59 2.67 -7.57 -2.81
CA SER A 59 2.21 -8.76 -3.49
C SER A 59 2.05 -8.52 -4.99
N PHE A 60 2.07 -9.62 -5.74
CA PHE A 60 1.68 -9.62 -7.14
C PHE A 60 0.33 -10.29 -7.29
N LEU A 61 -0.53 -9.65 -8.10
CA LEU A 61 -1.69 -10.31 -8.69
C LEU A 61 -1.27 -10.84 -10.06
N LEU A 62 -1.37 -12.16 -10.22
CA LEU A 62 -0.88 -12.84 -11.41
C LEU A 62 -2.03 -13.36 -12.27
N ALA A 63 -1.83 -13.32 -13.59
CA ALA A 63 -2.62 -14.08 -14.54
C ALA A 63 -2.37 -15.58 -14.34
N PRO A 64 -3.31 -16.46 -14.76
CA PRO A 64 -3.07 -17.91 -14.75
C PRO A 64 -1.84 -18.34 -15.55
N THR A 65 -1.41 -17.53 -16.52
CA THR A 65 -0.17 -17.76 -17.31
C THR A 65 1.10 -17.33 -16.57
N GLY A 66 1.01 -16.85 -15.33
CA GLY A 66 2.14 -16.33 -14.55
C GLY A 66 2.57 -14.90 -14.90
N LYS A 67 1.82 -14.19 -15.76
CA LYS A 67 2.09 -12.77 -16.06
C LYS A 67 1.62 -11.89 -14.91
N VAL A 68 2.29 -10.78 -14.66
CA VAL A 68 1.85 -9.80 -13.66
C VAL A 68 0.70 -8.98 -14.23
N ASP A 69 -0.46 -9.06 -13.58
CA ASP A 69 -1.63 -8.22 -13.89
C ASP A 69 -1.59 -6.92 -13.08
N ALA A 70 -1.17 -6.99 -11.82
CA ALA A 70 -0.95 -5.82 -10.97
C ALA A 70 0.15 -6.08 -9.93
N TRP A 71 0.88 -5.02 -9.58
CA TRP A 71 1.72 -4.96 -8.38
C TRP A 71 1.01 -4.09 -7.36
N LEU A 72 0.89 -4.58 -6.14
CA LEU A 72 0.07 -3.95 -5.11
C LEU A 72 0.63 -4.20 -3.72
N ARG A 73 0.24 -3.34 -2.79
CA ARG A 73 0.39 -3.58 -1.37
C ARG A 73 -0.94 -4.08 -0.81
N VAL A 74 -0.91 -5.21 -0.12
CA VAL A 74 -2.05 -5.72 0.64
C VAL A 74 -1.88 -5.32 2.09
N HIS A 75 -2.95 -4.84 2.69
CA HIS A 75 -3.03 -4.47 4.09
C HIS A 75 -4.06 -5.36 4.75
N ARG A 76 -3.67 -6.04 5.84
CA ARG A 76 -4.60 -6.85 6.62
C ARG A 76 -5.09 -6.04 7.81
N ILE A 77 -6.36 -5.62 7.76
CA ILE A 77 -7.00 -4.89 8.87
C ILE A 77 -7.38 -5.88 9.96
N ASP A 78 -8.03 -6.98 9.58
CA ASP A 78 -8.36 -8.10 10.48
C ASP A 78 -8.45 -9.44 9.69
N SER A 79 -9.16 -10.44 10.23
CA SER A 79 -9.32 -11.74 9.55
C SER A 79 -10.24 -11.73 8.34
N GLU A 80 -11.11 -10.74 8.21
CA GLU A 80 -12.15 -10.65 7.18
C GLU A 80 -12.02 -9.39 6.33
N ASN A 81 -11.26 -8.39 6.75
CA ASN A 81 -11.14 -7.09 6.09
C ASN A 81 -9.71 -6.82 5.60
N TYR A 82 -9.60 -6.54 4.30
CA TYR A 82 -8.35 -6.27 3.61
C TYR A 82 -8.47 -5.03 2.72
N ILE A 83 -7.37 -4.28 2.60
CA ILE A 83 -7.23 -3.18 1.64
C ILE A 83 -6.12 -3.54 0.66
N LEU A 84 -6.40 -3.40 -0.63
CA LEU A 84 -5.43 -3.55 -1.70
C LEU A 84 -5.13 -2.18 -2.29
N GLU A 85 -3.87 -1.76 -2.23
CA GLU A 85 -3.39 -0.47 -2.71
C GLU A 85 -2.50 -0.68 -3.93
N THR A 86 -2.74 0.08 -5.00
CA THR A 86 -1.95 0.03 -6.23
C THR A 86 -1.72 1.43 -6.80
N ASP A 87 -0.94 1.50 -7.87
CA ASP A 87 -0.68 2.75 -8.57
C ASP A 87 -1.97 3.33 -9.18
N PRO A 88 -2.07 4.66 -9.31
CA PRO A 88 -3.27 5.30 -9.84
C PRO A 88 -3.58 4.84 -11.26
N GLY A 89 -4.85 4.53 -11.53
CA GLY A 89 -5.32 4.00 -12.82
C GLY A 89 -5.28 2.47 -12.94
N TYR A 90 -4.79 1.74 -11.94
CA TYR A 90 -4.77 0.27 -11.92
C TYR A 90 -5.90 -0.36 -11.10
N GLY A 91 -6.70 0.43 -10.39
CA GLY A 91 -7.82 -0.05 -9.57
C GLY A 91 -8.84 -0.87 -10.37
N ASP A 92 -9.22 -0.40 -11.57
CA ASP A 92 -10.17 -1.12 -12.44
C ASP A 92 -9.61 -2.46 -12.94
N VAL A 93 -8.31 -2.51 -13.26
CA VAL A 93 -7.61 -3.73 -13.68
C VAL A 93 -7.63 -4.74 -12.54
N LEU A 94 -7.30 -4.29 -11.33
CA LEU A 94 -7.32 -5.08 -10.11
C LEU A 94 -8.72 -5.65 -9.84
N VAL A 95 -9.75 -4.81 -9.81
CA VAL A 95 -11.14 -5.23 -9.55
C VAL A 95 -11.65 -6.19 -10.62
N THR A 96 -11.42 -5.90 -11.90
CA THR A 96 -11.83 -6.78 -13.01
C THR A 96 -11.18 -8.15 -12.87
N ARG A 97 -9.90 -8.18 -12.52
CA ARG A 97 -9.13 -9.42 -12.41
C ARG A 97 -9.56 -10.27 -11.23
N LEU A 98 -9.82 -9.65 -10.08
CA LEU A 98 -10.34 -10.32 -8.89
C LEU A 98 -11.77 -10.84 -9.12
N LYS A 99 -12.70 -9.98 -9.56
CA LYS A 99 -14.11 -10.35 -9.81
C LYS A 99 -14.24 -11.52 -10.79
N ARG A 100 -13.34 -11.66 -11.78
CA ARG A 100 -13.30 -12.81 -12.71
C ARG A 100 -13.18 -14.17 -12.00
N PHE A 101 -12.52 -14.24 -10.84
CA PHE A 101 -12.31 -15.48 -10.08
C PHE A 101 -13.08 -15.55 -8.77
N LEU A 102 -14.00 -14.60 -8.53
CA LEU A 102 -14.87 -14.61 -7.37
C LEU A 102 -16.06 -15.58 -7.59
N LEU A 103 -15.81 -16.88 -7.39
CA LEU A 103 -16.81 -17.93 -7.62
C LEU A 103 -17.32 -18.49 -6.29
N ARG A 104 -18.63 -18.34 -6.02
CA ARG A 104 -19.34 -18.89 -4.83
C ARG A 104 -18.60 -18.62 -3.50
N THR A 105 -17.92 -17.48 -3.42
CA THR A 105 -17.08 -17.08 -2.30
C THR A 105 -17.80 -15.96 -1.56
N LYS A 106 -17.92 -16.06 -0.22
CA LYS A 106 -18.49 -15.00 0.62
C LYS A 106 -17.46 -13.90 0.86
N ALA A 107 -17.11 -13.19 -0.20
CA ALA A 107 -16.26 -12.01 -0.16
C ALA A 107 -16.85 -10.93 -1.08
N THR A 108 -16.78 -9.68 -0.64
CA THR A 108 -17.25 -8.49 -1.35
C THR A 108 -16.03 -7.68 -1.76
N ILE A 109 -16.03 -7.18 -3.00
CA ILE A 109 -14.97 -6.34 -3.55
C ILE A 109 -15.60 -5.00 -3.90
N THR A 110 -15.11 -3.91 -3.31
CA THR A 110 -15.60 -2.57 -3.63
C THR A 110 -15.13 -2.13 -5.01
N ASP A 111 -15.77 -1.10 -5.56
CA ASP A 111 -15.22 -0.39 -6.70
C ASP A 111 -13.95 0.38 -6.26
N PRO A 112 -13.01 0.65 -7.18
CA PRO A 112 -11.77 1.31 -6.82
C PRO A 112 -12.02 2.76 -6.39
N GLN A 113 -11.26 3.21 -5.42
CA GLN A 113 -11.32 4.59 -4.91
C GLN A 113 -9.93 5.19 -4.98
N ASN A 114 -9.86 6.45 -5.40
CA ASN A 114 -8.60 7.20 -5.35
C ASN A 114 -8.36 7.63 -3.90
N CYS A 115 -7.13 7.53 -3.45
CA CYS A 115 -6.70 7.92 -2.13
C CYS A 115 -5.31 8.56 -2.18
N VAL A 116 -4.90 9.10 -1.05
CA VAL A 116 -3.59 9.71 -0.89
C VAL A 116 -2.77 8.90 0.09
N LEU A 117 -1.56 8.52 -0.33
CA LEU A 117 -0.55 7.95 0.54
C LEU A 117 0.45 9.02 0.96
N LEU A 118 0.51 9.29 2.26
CA LEU A 118 1.56 10.11 2.86
C LEU A 118 2.72 9.21 3.30
N GLN A 119 3.84 9.33 2.61
CA GLN A 119 5.06 8.60 2.90
C GLN A 119 6.00 9.47 3.73
N HIS A 120 6.35 9.02 4.94
CA HIS A 120 7.41 9.63 5.73
C HIS A 120 8.65 8.72 5.72
N ARG A 121 9.82 9.30 5.45
CA ARG A 121 11.10 8.60 5.44
C ARG A 121 12.11 9.39 6.26
N TRP A 122 12.94 8.71 7.04
CA TRP A 122 14.05 9.31 7.75
C TRP A 122 15.15 8.27 8.00
N ASP A 123 16.35 8.75 8.35
CA ASP A 123 17.43 7.87 8.76
C ASP A 123 17.07 7.15 10.06
N SER A 124 17.13 5.82 10.05
CA SER A 124 16.89 4.97 11.22
C SER A 124 17.80 5.26 12.43
N SER A 125 18.92 5.95 12.23
CA SER A 125 19.83 6.42 13.31
C SER A 125 19.28 7.62 14.10
N LEU A 126 18.25 8.30 13.59
CA LEU A 126 17.63 9.47 14.20
C LEU A 126 16.47 9.06 15.13
N VAL A 127 16.56 9.43 16.41
CA VAL A 127 15.51 9.21 17.41
C VAL A 127 14.42 10.27 17.26
N ARG A 128 13.15 9.84 17.13
CA ARG A 128 12.00 10.77 17.13
C ARG A 128 11.42 10.91 18.54
N LEU A 129 11.34 12.14 19.03
CA LEU A 129 10.54 12.52 20.20
C LEU A 129 9.18 13.01 19.71
N GLY A 130 8.11 12.32 20.09
CA GLY A 130 6.73 12.70 19.74
C GLY A 130 6.34 12.41 18.30
N GLY A 131 5.39 11.50 18.12
CA GLY A 131 4.66 11.31 16.88
C GLY A 131 3.22 11.09 17.27
N ASP A 132 2.48 12.19 17.41
CA ASP A 132 1.08 12.20 17.83
C ASP A 132 0.24 11.29 16.92
N ASP A 133 -0.67 10.56 17.57
CA ASP A 133 -1.75 9.82 16.91
C ASP A 133 -2.45 10.74 15.91
N VAL A 134 -2.38 10.37 14.63
CA VAL A 134 -3.16 11.02 13.58
C VAL A 134 -4.50 10.30 13.51
N GLU A 135 -5.57 10.98 13.91
CA GLU A 135 -6.92 10.45 13.83
C GLU A 135 -7.30 10.26 12.34
N GLY A 136 -7.60 9.03 11.92
CA GLY A 136 -7.89 8.67 10.52
C GLY A 136 -6.92 7.69 9.86
N VAL A 137 -5.93 7.16 10.58
CA VAL A 137 -5.03 6.10 10.09
C VAL A 137 -5.82 4.83 9.78
N LEU A 138 -5.67 4.31 8.55
CA LEU A 138 -6.18 2.98 8.21
C LEU A 138 -5.09 1.90 8.22
N VAL A 139 -3.81 2.20 7.94
CA VAL A 139 -2.70 1.22 8.05
C VAL A 139 -1.33 1.93 8.14
N GLY A 140 -0.41 1.45 8.99
CA GLY A 140 0.98 1.89 9.07
C GLY A 140 1.96 0.75 8.80
N ALA A 141 2.93 0.95 7.91
CA ALA A 141 3.89 -0.08 7.48
C ALA A 141 5.36 0.35 7.72
N PRO A 142 6.24 -0.53 8.22
CA PRO A 142 7.67 -0.24 8.37
C PRO A 142 8.39 -0.22 7.01
N VAL A 143 9.43 0.62 6.89
CA VAL A 143 10.11 0.90 5.62
C VAL A 143 11.52 0.32 5.57
N GLY A 144 11.64 -1.02 5.51
CA GLY A 144 12.90 -1.68 5.18
C GLY A 144 14.07 -1.50 6.17
N LEU A 145 15.27 -1.97 5.78
CA LEU A 145 16.47 -1.97 6.63
C LEU A 145 17.26 -0.65 6.44
N GLY A 146 17.48 0.11 7.51
CA GLY A 146 18.31 1.33 7.50
C GLY A 146 17.56 2.64 7.23
N VAL A 147 16.30 2.56 6.81
CA VAL A 147 15.38 3.70 6.70
C VAL A 147 14.25 3.48 7.70
N ALA A 148 14.03 4.42 8.60
CA ALA A 148 12.84 4.42 9.41
C ALA A 148 11.76 5.25 8.70
N GLY A 149 10.51 4.83 8.83
CA GLY A 149 9.45 5.39 8.00
C GLY A 149 8.08 4.97 8.48
N ARG A 150 7.07 5.72 8.05
CA ARG A 150 5.67 5.33 8.14
C ARG A 150 4.96 5.71 6.85
N ASP A 151 4.05 4.87 6.44
CA ASP A 151 3.16 5.07 5.32
C ASP A 151 1.75 5.23 5.86
N GLU A 152 1.08 6.34 5.52
CA GLU A 152 -0.25 6.67 6.01
C GLU A 152 -1.21 6.78 4.82
N LEU A 153 -2.16 5.86 4.75
CA LEU A 153 -3.17 5.82 3.71
C LEU A 153 -4.41 6.60 4.17
N LEU A 154 -4.73 7.67 3.45
CA LEU A 154 -5.86 8.56 3.69
C LEU A 154 -6.93 8.28 2.62
N LEU A 155 -7.99 7.56 3.02
CA LEU A 155 -9.14 7.21 2.18
C LEU A 155 -10.17 8.34 2.07
#